data_AF-A0A519RG84-F1
#
_entry.id   AF-A0A519RG84-F1
#
_cell.length_a   1.000
_cell.length_b   1.000
_cell.length_c   1.000
_cell.angle_alpha   90.00
_cell.angle_beta   90.00
_cell.angle_gamma   90.00
#
_symmetry.space_group_name_H-M   'P 1'
#
loop_
_entity.id
_entity.type
_entity.pdbx_description
1 polymer ?
#
loop_
_entity_poly.entity_id
_entity_poly.type
_entity_poly.pdbx_seq_one_letter_code
_entity_poly.pdbx_strand_id
1 'polypeptide(L)' 'MPSLLLLLLGLLAATHLASAQSLPIISQNPPSLRWEEVRTPHFRVIYPAGIDTAARRTAARLEAVHQADGQTLG' A
#
# COMPACT_ATOMS: atom_id res chain seq x y z
N MET A 1 -1.12 -40.92 -27.11
CA MET A 1 -0.53 -40.61 -25.78
C MET A 1 0.66 -39.65 -25.76
N PRO A 2 1.40 -39.33 -26.85
CA PRO A 2 2.51 -38.37 -26.75
C PRO A 2 2.05 -36.91 -26.70
N SER A 3 0.88 -36.59 -27.26
CA SER A 3 0.35 -35.21 -27.33
C SER A 3 0.03 -34.60 -25.96
N LEU A 4 -0.42 -35.43 -25.01
CA LEU A 4 -0.76 -34.98 -23.66
C LEU A 4 0.51 -34.70 -22.84
N LEU A 5 1.56 -35.48 -23.07
CA LEU A 5 2.87 -35.30 -22.45
C LEU A 5 3.56 -34.03 -22.94
N LEU A 6 3.49 -33.75 -24.25
CA LEU A 6 3.97 -32.51 -24.85
C LEU A 6 3.21 -31.28 -24.35
N LEU A 7 1.89 -31.39 -24.20
CA LEU A 7 1.06 -30.33 -23.60
C LEU A 7 1.46 -30.05 -22.15
N LEU A 8 1.69 -31.10 -21.36
CA LEU A 8 2.08 -30.98 -19.96
C LEU A 8 3.46 -30.32 -19.82
N LEU A 9 4.42 -30.73 -20.65
CA LEU A 9 5.76 -30.14 -20.73
C LEU A 9 5.71 -28.67 -21.17
N GLY A 10 4.86 -28.33 -22.14
CA GLY A 10 4.63 -26.95 -22.56
C GLY A 10 4.04 -26.09 -21.44
N LEU A 11 3.09 -26.64 -20.68
CA LEU A 11 2.48 -25.94 -19.53
C LEU A 11 3.49 -25.72 -18.40
N LEU A 12 4.34 -26.71 -18.12
CA LEU A 12 5.38 -26.64 -17.09
C LEU A 12 6.50 -25.66 -17.47
N ALA A 13 6.83 -25.53 -18.75
CA ALA A 13 7.79 -24.53 -19.22
C ALA A 13 7.22 -23.10 -19.12
N ALA A 14 5.90 -22.93 -19.31
CA ALA A 14 5.24 -21.63 -19.22
C ALA A 14 5.21 -21.05 -17.79
N THR A 15 5.18 -21.88 -16.75
CA THR A 15 5.22 -21.40 -15.36
C THR A 15 6.57 -20.79 -14.97
N HIS A 16 7.67 -21.22 -15.61
CA HIS A 16 9.01 -20.65 -15.37
C HIS A 16 9.21 -19.25 -15.97
N LEU A 17 8.37 -18.85 -16.93
CA LEU A 17 8.38 -17.51 -17.52
C LEU A 17 7.62 -16.48 -16.66
N ALA A 18 6.87 -16.94 -15.66
CA ALA A 18 6.19 -16.07 -14.72
C ALA A 18 7.20 -15.52 -13.70
N SER A 19 7.82 -14.38 -14.03
CA SER A 19 8.51 -13.57 -13.03
C SER A 19 7.47 -12.96 -12.10
N ALA A 20 7.41 -13.43 -10.86
CA ALA A 20 6.68 -12.73 -9.81
C ALA A 20 7.36 -11.36 -9.60
N GLN A 21 6.66 -10.29 -9.93
CA GLN A 21 7.14 -8.95 -9.65
C GLN A 21 7.01 -8.70 -8.15
N SER A 22 8.13 -8.70 -7.44
CA SER A 22 8.20 -8.14 -6.09
C SER A 22 8.76 -6.73 -6.19
N LEU A 23 8.13 -5.80 -5.46
CA LEU A 23 8.74 -4.50 -5.24
C LEU A 23 9.98 -4.71 -4.36
N PRO A 24 11.08 -3.96 -4.59
CA PRO A 24 12.22 -4.01 -3.70
C PRO A 24 11.78 -3.73 -2.27
N ILE A 25 12.36 -4.45 -1.31
CA ILE A 25 12.11 -4.21 0.12
C ILE A 25 12.77 -2.88 0.48
N ILE A 26 11.97 -1.82 0.56
CA ILE A 26 12.40 -0.48 0.98
C ILE A 26 12.12 -0.35 2.49
N SER A 27 13.10 0.13 3.25
CA SER A 27 12.90 0.50 4.66
C SER A 27 12.10 1.80 4.75
N GLN A 28 10.76 1.68 4.72
CA GLN A 28 9.87 2.84 4.77
C GLN A 28 9.60 3.32 6.20
N ASN A 29 9.59 2.39 7.16
CA ASN A 29 9.23 2.66 8.55
C ASN A 29 10.36 2.24 9.49
N PRO A 30 11.49 2.97 9.52
CA PRO A 30 12.59 2.60 10.39
C PRO A 30 12.14 2.67 11.86
N PRO A 31 12.41 1.63 12.67
CA PRO A 31 11.97 1.55 14.05
C PRO A 31 12.74 2.52 14.98
N SER A 32 13.84 3.10 14.50
CA SER A 32 14.62 4.10 15.23
C SER A 32 13.95 5.47 15.30
N LEU A 33 12.98 5.75 14.42
CA LEU A 33 12.19 6.98 14.50
C LEU A 33 11.19 6.88 15.65
N ARG A 34 11.05 7.98 16.39
CA ARG A 34 9.92 8.12 17.32
C ARG A 34 8.67 8.38 16.49
N TRP A 35 7.73 7.45 16.52
CA TRP A 35 6.46 7.56 15.82
C TRP A 35 5.39 8.13 16.74
N GLU A 36 4.57 9.01 16.18
CA GLU A 36 3.44 9.66 16.84
C GLU A 36 2.19 9.55 15.97
N GLU A 37 1.04 9.87 16.55
CA GLU A 37 -0.24 9.83 15.84
C GLU A 37 -1.12 11.03 16.16
N VAL A 38 -1.83 11.51 15.13
CA VAL A 38 -2.98 12.40 15.26
C VAL A 38 -4.22 11.59 14.91
N ARG A 39 -5.20 11.59 15.81
CA ARG A 39 -6.50 10.94 15.60
C ARG A 39 -7.57 11.98 15.36
N THR A 40 -8.40 11.72 14.37
CA THR A 40 -9.64 12.44 14.08
C THR A 40 -10.79 11.44 14.07
N PRO A 41 -12.06 11.86 13.95
CA PRO A 41 -13.19 10.92 13.97
C PRO A 41 -13.09 9.81 12.91
N HIS A 42 -12.58 10.10 11.71
CA HIS A 42 -12.54 9.15 10.59
C HIS A 42 -11.13 8.71 10.19
N PHE A 43 -10.08 9.42 10.62
CA PHE A 43 -8.70 9.13 10.22
C PHE A 43 -7.74 9.00 11.39
N ARG A 44 -6.66 8.24 11.13
CA ARG A 44 -5.47 8.17 11.96
C ARG A 44 -4.25 8.47 11.10
N VAL A 45 -3.57 9.57 11.41
CA VAL A 45 -2.33 9.99 10.71
C VAL A 45 -1.15 9.60 11.59
N ILE A 46 -0.32 8.67 11.12
CA ILE A 46 0.92 8.22 11.77
C ILE A 46 2.09 8.95 11.13
N TYR A 47 2.98 9.52 11.92
CA TYR A 47 4.08 10.36 11.45
C TYR A 47 5.30 10.29 12.37
N PRO A 48 6.53 10.56 11.88
CA PRO A 48 7.71 10.68 12.73
C PRO A 48 7.68 12.00 13.53
N ALA A 49 8.13 11.98 14.78
CA ALA A 49 8.19 13.16 15.63
C ALA A 49 8.95 14.32 14.96
N GLY A 50 8.48 15.56 15.13
CA GLY A 50 9.09 16.78 14.58
C GLY A 50 8.39 17.36 13.35
N ILE A 51 7.31 16.72 12.84
CA ILE A 51 6.47 17.25 11.75
C ILE A 51 5.00 17.43 12.15
N ASP A 52 4.74 17.63 13.44
CA ASP A 52 3.42 17.72 14.08
C ASP A 52 2.46 18.67 13.38
N THR A 53 2.93 19.86 13.02
CA THR A 53 2.10 20.88 12.36
C THR A 53 1.65 20.41 10.98
N ALA A 54 2.53 19.74 10.22
CA ALA A 54 2.17 19.15 8.94
C ALA A 54 1.19 17.98 9.13
N ALA A 55 1.44 17.11 10.10
CA ALA A 55 0.56 15.98 10.41
C ALA A 55 -0.87 16.42 10.78
N ARG A 56 -1.00 17.42 11.66
CA ARG A 56 -2.31 18.00 12.04
C ARG A 56 -3.03 18.65 10.85
N ARG A 57 -2.31 19.37 9.99
CA ARG A 57 -2.88 19.98 8.78
C ARG A 57 -3.40 18.91 7.81
N THR A 58 -2.63 17.84 7.62
CA THR A 58 -3.05 16.70 6.79
C THR A 58 -4.29 16.03 7.35
N ALA A 59 -4.32 15.76 8.66
CA ALA A 59 -5.49 15.17 9.33
C ALA A 59 -6.75 16.02 9.14
N ALA A 60 -6.64 17.34 9.34
CA ALA A 60 -7.74 18.28 9.12
C ALA A 60 -8.22 18.29 7.65
N ARG A 61 -7.29 18.21 6.69
CA ARG A 61 -7.63 18.13 5.27
C ARG A 61 -8.36 16.83 4.92
N LEU A 62 -7.92 15.70 5.47
CA LEU A 62 -8.58 14.41 5.26
C LEU A 62 -10.03 14.43 5.78
N GLU A 63 -10.25 14.99 6.97
CA GLU A 63 -11.61 15.18 7.51
C GLU A 63 -12.47 16.10 6.63
N ALA A 64 -11.92 17.23 6.18
CA ALA A 64 -12.66 18.17 5.33
C ALA A 64 -13.06 17.52 3.99
N VAL A 65 -12.17 16.73 3.41
CA VAL A 65 -12.45 15.99 2.16
C VAL A 65 -13.41 14.83 2.40
N HIS A 66 -13.34 14.12 3.53
CA HIS A 66 -14.30 13.07 3.85
C HIS A 66 -15.74 13.58 3.93
N GLN A 67 -15.94 14.81 4.41
CA GLN A 67 -17.25 15.47 4.36
C GLN A 67 -17.72 15.76 2.92
N ALA A 68 -16.81 15.95 1.97
CA ALA A 68 -17.10 16.30 0.58
C ALA A 68 -17.20 15.07 -0.36
N ASP A 69 -16.29 14.09 -0.21
CA ASP A 69 -16.11 12.94 -1.10
C ASP A 69 -17.10 11.79 -0.86
N GLY A 70 -17.95 11.88 0.17
CA GLY A 70 -19.13 11.02 0.29
C GLY A 70 -20.06 11.09 -0.92
N GLN A 71 -19.86 12.04 -1.84
CA GLN A 71 -20.68 12.23 -3.05
C GLN A 71 -20.02 11.83 -4.38
N THR A 72 -18.71 11.55 -4.46
CA THR A 72 -18.02 11.45 -5.76
C THR A 72 -17.24 10.14 -6.00
N LEU A 73 -17.43 9.13 -5.17
CA LEU A 73 -16.93 7.77 -5.41
C LEU A 73 -18.09 6.79 -5.71
N GLY A 74 -18.95 7.18 -6.66
CA GLY A 74 -20.03 6.38 -7.24
C GLY A 74 -19.82 6.13 -8.73
#